data_AF-A0A6I1NIF8-F1
#
_entry.id   AF-A0A6I1NIF8-F1
#
_cell.length_a   1.000
_cell.length_b   1.000
_cell.length_c   1.000
_cell.angle_alpha   90.00
_cell.angle_beta   90.00
_cell.angle_gamma   90.00
#
_symmetry.space_group_name_H-M   'P 1'
#
loop_
_entity.id
_entity.type
_entity.pdbx_description
1 polymer ?
#
loop_
_entity_poly.entity_id
_entity_poly.type
_entity_poly.pdbx_seq_one_letter_code
_entity_poly.pdbx_strand_id
1 'polypeptide(L)'
;MWRFSLLFGVILALSSTAWADDMLYDVVQPVELGVGRTQVELQASTPTDQGLASWMGRGPLVLALSGIWAAEAPAVAYHLYLDLPRDSIPGVDDPGYLGGLNFYDTPDRYVAENPKRLSFLLDQALVRLRDAGRLTQPPTLTFIPVRPEEPGYSPRVEHISIIMTSD
;
A
#
# COMPACT_ATOMS: atom_id res chain seq x y z
N MET A 1 -48.88 12.93 -1.00
CA MET A 1 -47.59 12.23 -0.86
C MET A 1 -46.51 13.10 -1.47
N TRP A 2 -45.75 13.85 -0.67
CA TRP A 2 -44.67 14.72 -1.16
C TRP A 2 -43.58 14.93 -0.09
N ARG A 3 -42.34 14.62 -0.51
CA ARG A 3 -41.02 15.23 -0.22
C ARG A 3 -40.46 15.18 1.22
N PHE A 4 -39.20 14.76 1.35
CA PHE A 4 -37.99 15.55 1.69
C PHE A 4 -36.86 14.52 1.97
N SER A 5 -35.89 14.35 1.07
CA SER A 5 -34.61 15.08 0.95
C SER A 5 -33.45 14.29 1.59
N LEU A 6 -32.62 13.72 0.71
CA LEU A 6 -31.30 13.19 1.00
C LEU A 6 -30.40 14.32 1.53
N LEU A 7 -29.85 14.15 2.72
CA LEU A 7 -28.69 14.91 3.19
C LEU A 7 -27.46 14.03 3.01
N PHE A 8 -26.72 14.29 1.93
CA PHE A 8 -25.31 13.92 1.81
C PHE A 8 -24.53 14.68 2.89
N GLY A 9 -24.22 13.99 3.98
CA GLY A 9 -23.24 14.48 4.95
C GLY A 9 -21.84 14.28 4.36
N VAL A 10 -21.33 15.30 3.66
CA VAL A 10 -19.90 15.38 3.34
C VAL A 10 -19.18 15.68 4.66
N ILE A 11 -18.64 14.64 5.29
CA ILE A 11 -17.71 14.79 6.41
C ILE A 11 -16.35 15.12 5.78
N LEU A 12 -16.04 16.42 5.68
CA LEU A 12 -14.68 16.91 5.46
C LEU A 12 -13.90 16.70 6.76
N ALA A 13 -13.33 15.51 6.93
CA ALA A 13 -12.33 15.27 7.95
C ALA A 13 -11.00 15.89 7.48
N LEU A 14 -10.80 17.19 7.75
CA LEU A 14 -9.50 17.84 7.63
C LEU A 14 -8.58 17.30 8.74
N SER A 15 -7.95 16.15 8.47
CA SER A 15 -6.86 15.63 9.27
C SER A 15 -5.56 16.10 8.65
N SER A 16 -5.06 17.26 9.08
CA SER A 16 -3.72 17.73 8.74
C SER A 16 -2.68 16.81 9.36
N THR A 17 -2.36 15.72 8.64
CA THR A 17 -1.19 14.89 8.90
C THR A 17 -0.07 15.41 8.02
N ALA A 18 1.12 15.64 8.58
CA ALA A 18 2.29 16.20 7.90
C ALA A 18 2.82 15.36 6.72
N TRP A 19 2.09 14.32 6.28
CA TRP A 19 2.35 13.55 5.07
C TRP A 19 1.44 13.95 3.89
N ALA A 20 0.44 14.81 4.13
CA ALA A 20 -0.56 15.15 3.12
C ALA A 20 0.01 15.93 1.93
N ASP A 21 1.06 16.74 2.13
CA ASP A 21 1.59 17.61 1.07
C ASP A 21 2.49 16.86 0.06
N ASP A 22 3.03 15.69 0.43
CA ASP A 22 3.95 14.88 -0.40
C ASP A 22 3.41 13.49 -0.76
N MET A 23 2.11 13.24 -0.51
CA MET A 23 1.45 11.98 -0.84
C MET A 23 1.03 11.96 -2.31
N LEU A 24 1.57 11.00 -3.06
CA LEU A 24 1.29 10.82 -4.48
C LEU A 24 0.15 9.82 -4.71
N TYR A 25 0.18 8.72 -3.95
CA TYR A 25 -0.84 7.68 -4.03
C TYR A 25 -1.23 7.16 -2.66
N ASP A 26 -2.45 6.69 -2.52
CA ASP A 26 -2.98 6.08 -1.30
C ASP A 26 -3.99 4.96 -1.57
N VAL A 27 -4.21 4.12 -0.55
CA VAL A 27 -5.35 3.21 -0.49
C VAL A 27 -6.39 3.81 0.45
N VAL A 28 -7.61 4.00 -0.07
CA VAL A 28 -8.70 4.70 0.63
C VAL A 28 -9.22 3.94 1.87
N GLN A 29 -8.94 2.65 1.96
CA GLN A 29 -9.45 1.79 3.03
C GLN A 29 -8.38 0.84 3.59
N PRO A 30 -8.50 0.44 4.87
CA PRO A 30 -7.65 -0.58 5.46
C PRO A 30 -7.65 -1.88 4.63
N VAL A 31 -6.50 -2.52 4.56
CA VAL A 31 -6.30 -3.75 3.78
C VAL A 31 -6.12 -4.92 4.74
N GLU A 32 -6.99 -5.91 4.64
CA GLU A 32 -6.81 -7.23 5.26
C GLU A 32 -6.02 -8.13 4.31
N LEU A 33 -4.91 -8.70 4.80
CA LEU A 33 -4.10 -9.63 4.03
C LEU A 33 -4.66 -11.04 4.19
N GLY A 34 -4.89 -11.71 3.06
CA GLY A 34 -5.49 -13.04 3.05
C GLY A 34 -4.48 -14.17 3.17
N VAL A 35 -5.00 -15.39 3.06
CA VAL A 35 -4.22 -16.63 2.97
C VAL A 35 -3.52 -16.83 1.61
N GLY A 36 -3.73 -15.91 0.67
CA GLY A 36 -3.18 -15.93 -0.67
C GLY A 36 -2.87 -14.52 -1.18
N ARG A 37 -2.89 -14.33 -2.50
CA ARG A 37 -2.65 -13.03 -3.13
C ARG A 37 -3.70 -12.01 -2.68
N THR A 38 -3.25 -10.92 -2.06
CA THR A 38 -4.03 -9.70 -1.86
C THR A 38 -3.47 -8.62 -2.79
N GLN A 39 -4.26 -8.16 -3.76
CA GLN A 39 -3.88 -7.06 -4.64
C GLN A 39 -4.77 -5.85 -4.38
N VAL A 40 -4.16 -4.69 -4.26
CA VAL A 40 -4.84 -3.41 -4.06
C VAL A 40 -4.38 -2.39 -5.08
N GLU A 41 -5.31 -1.58 -5.55
CA GLU A 41 -5.04 -0.46 -6.46
C GLU A 41 -4.71 0.78 -5.62
N LEU A 42 -3.66 1.48 -6.00
CA LEU A 42 -3.23 2.72 -5.37
C LEU A 42 -3.85 3.89 -6.13
N GLN A 43 -4.70 4.65 -5.47
CA GLN A 43 -5.39 5.79 -6.06
C GLN A 43 -4.49 7.02 -5.99
N ALA A 44 -4.51 7.85 -7.03
CA ALA A 44 -3.75 9.09 -7.01
C ALA A 44 -4.42 10.07 -6.03
N SER A 45 -3.65 10.57 -5.06
CA SER A 45 -4.17 11.48 -4.03
C SER A 45 -4.42 12.89 -4.57
N THR A 46 -3.73 13.24 -5.67
CA THR A 46 -4.02 14.42 -6.48
C THR A 46 -4.11 14.05 -7.95
N PRO A 47 -4.95 14.73 -8.77
CA PRO A 47 -4.90 14.60 -10.21
C PRO A 47 -3.52 15.04 -10.70
N THR A 48 -2.67 14.07 -11.04
CA THR A 48 -1.35 14.32 -11.62
C THR A 48 -1.33 13.76 -13.02
N ASP A 49 -0.97 14.60 -13.99
CA ASP A 49 -0.64 14.16 -15.35
C ASP A 49 0.65 13.32 -15.38
N GLN A 50 1.38 13.31 -14.26
CA GLN A 50 2.66 12.64 -14.08
C GLN A 50 2.53 11.52 -13.04
N GLY A 51 2.21 10.30 -13.48
CA GLY A 51 2.24 9.12 -12.62
C GLY A 51 3.66 8.59 -12.37
N LEU A 52 3.77 7.44 -11.69
CA LEU A 52 5.07 6.83 -11.32
C LEU A 52 6.04 6.64 -12.52
N ALA A 53 5.49 6.41 -13.72
CA ALA A 53 6.27 6.26 -14.95
C ALA A 53 7.10 7.50 -15.33
N SER A 54 6.58 8.69 -15.05
CA SER A 54 7.25 9.97 -15.30
C SER A 54 8.14 10.43 -14.15
N TRP A 55 8.19 9.70 -13.03
CA TRP A 55 9.04 10.06 -11.91
C TRP A 55 10.53 9.93 -12.27
N MET A 56 11.20 11.07 -12.37
CA MET A 56 12.62 11.17 -12.75
C MET A 56 13.52 11.64 -11.60
N GLY A 57 13.14 11.42 -10.34
CA GLY A 57 14.06 11.60 -9.21
C GLY A 57 14.16 13.04 -8.71
N ARG A 58 13.03 13.68 -8.42
CA ARG A 58 13.01 14.92 -7.61
C ARG A 58 13.24 14.66 -6.10
N GLY A 59 13.42 13.40 -5.73
CA GLY A 59 13.60 12.89 -4.38
C GLY A 59 13.31 11.38 -4.36
N PRO A 60 13.69 10.67 -3.28
CA PRO A 60 13.33 9.26 -3.11
C PRO A 60 11.80 9.10 -3.06
N LEU A 61 11.30 8.01 -3.63
CA LEU A 61 9.92 7.59 -3.41
C LEU A 61 9.87 6.43 -2.44
N VAL A 62 8.96 6.54 -1.48
CA VAL A 62 8.79 5.54 -0.44
C VAL A 62 7.36 5.01 -0.48
N LEU A 63 7.23 3.68 -0.51
CA LEU A 63 6.00 3.02 -0.11
C LEU A 63 5.98 2.96 1.41
N ALA A 64 5.03 3.66 2.03
CA ALA A 64 4.80 3.67 3.46
C ALA A 64 3.58 2.81 3.80
N LEU A 65 3.77 1.89 4.74
CA LEU A 65 2.72 1.11 5.39
C LEU A 65 2.61 1.59 6.84
N SER A 66 1.41 1.92 7.30
CA SER A 66 1.17 2.39 8.67
C SER A 66 -0.06 1.70 9.26
N GLY A 67 -0.05 1.53 10.58
CA GLY A 67 -1.08 0.81 11.32
C GLY A 67 -1.06 -0.68 10.98
N ILE A 68 0.12 -1.30 11.04
CA ILE A 68 0.25 -2.75 10.84
C ILE A 68 -0.11 -3.47 12.15
N TRP A 69 -1.11 -4.34 12.11
CA TRP A 69 -1.56 -5.11 13.28
C TRP A 69 -2.19 -6.44 12.85
N ALA A 70 -2.36 -7.38 13.78
CA ALA A 70 -3.09 -8.63 13.54
C ALA A 70 -3.67 -9.13 14.86
N ALA A 71 -4.92 -9.61 14.87
CA ALA A 71 -5.55 -10.12 16.09
C ALA A 71 -4.75 -11.30 16.69
N GLU A 72 -4.21 -12.12 15.81
CA GLU A 72 -3.19 -13.13 16.11
C GLU A 72 -2.10 -12.98 15.05
N ALA A 73 -0.83 -12.92 15.46
CA ALA A 73 0.26 -12.69 14.52
C ALA A 73 0.38 -13.87 13.53
N PRO A 74 0.32 -13.62 12.21
CA PRO A 74 0.55 -14.65 11.21
C PRO A 74 1.87 -15.38 11.42
N ALA A 75 1.90 -16.68 11.12
CA ALA A 75 3.12 -17.48 11.15
C ALA A 75 4.02 -17.20 9.93
N VAL A 76 3.57 -16.38 8.99
CA VAL A 76 4.24 -16.08 7.73
C VAL A 76 4.50 -14.59 7.53
N ALA A 77 5.52 -14.32 6.73
CA ALA A 77 5.71 -13.02 6.10
C ALA A 77 4.97 -12.95 4.76
N TYR A 78 4.83 -11.75 4.24
CA TYR A 78 4.30 -11.48 2.90
C TYR A 78 5.39 -10.87 2.04
N HIS A 79 5.53 -11.35 0.81
CA HIS A 79 6.26 -10.67 -0.25
C HIS A 79 5.42 -9.56 -0.86
N LEU A 80 6.06 -8.40 -1.10
CA LEU A 80 5.42 -7.22 -1.66
C LEU A 80 5.91 -7.00 -3.09
N TYR A 81 4.98 -6.68 -3.98
CA TYR A 81 5.25 -6.39 -5.38
C TYR A 81 4.47 -5.17 -5.84
N LEU A 82 5.13 -4.27 -6.55
CA LEU A 82 4.50 -3.20 -7.32
C LEU A 82 4.23 -3.69 -8.76
N ASP A 83 3.04 -3.39 -9.29
CA ASP A 83 2.64 -3.67 -10.67
C ASP A 83 2.89 -5.12 -11.11
N LEU A 84 2.43 -6.04 -10.26
CA LEU A 84 2.47 -7.47 -10.52
C LEU A 84 1.28 -7.91 -11.38
N PRO A 85 1.50 -8.58 -12.54
CA PRO A 85 0.42 -9.11 -13.36
C PRO A 85 -0.44 -10.11 -12.59
N ARG A 86 -1.76 -9.99 -12.75
CA ARG A 86 -2.78 -10.74 -11.99
C ARG A 86 -2.65 -12.26 -12.02
N ASP A 87 -2.06 -12.82 -13.07
CA ASP A 87 -1.95 -14.28 -13.26
C ASP A 87 -0.50 -14.77 -13.25
N SER A 88 0.45 -13.89 -12.89
CA SER A 88 1.86 -14.27 -12.78
C SER A 88 2.14 -15.08 -11.51
N ILE A 89 3.15 -15.96 -11.57
CA ILE A 89 3.78 -16.58 -10.40
C ILE A 89 5.07 -15.80 -10.15
N PRO A 90 5.09 -14.84 -9.22
CA PRO A 90 6.28 -14.03 -9.00
C PRO A 90 7.36 -14.79 -8.23
N GLY A 91 8.60 -14.44 -8.53
CA GLY A 91 9.77 -14.71 -7.69
C GLY A 91 10.37 -13.43 -7.13
N VAL A 92 11.36 -13.56 -6.27
CA VAL A 92 12.13 -12.42 -5.72
C VAL A 92 12.93 -11.66 -6.78
N ASP A 93 13.09 -12.25 -7.96
CA ASP A 93 13.70 -11.68 -9.16
C ASP A 93 12.72 -10.84 -10.01
N ASP A 94 11.42 -10.83 -9.67
CA ASP A 94 10.44 -10.01 -10.37
C ASP A 94 10.83 -8.51 -10.33
N PRO A 95 10.72 -7.78 -11.46
CA PRO A 95 11.00 -6.34 -11.52
C PRO A 95 10.29 -5.52 -10.45
N GLY A 96 9.07 -5.93 -10.08
CA GLY A 96 8.24 -5.25 -9.09
C GLY A 96 8.49 -5.64 -7.65
N TYR A 97 9.38 -6.59 -7.36
CA TYR A 97 9.62 -7.06 -5.98
C TYR A 97 10.18 -5.94 -5.08
N LEU A 98 9.51 -5.67 -3.96
CA LEU A 98 9.85 -4.60 -3.01
C LEU A 98 10.50 -5.12 -1.72
N GLY A 99 10.23 -6.38 -1.34
CA GLY A 99 10.73 -6.96 -0.09
C GLY A 99 9.68 -7.77 0.66
N GLY A 100 9.84 -7.85 1.99
CA GLY A 100 8.98 -8.62 2.88
C GLY A 100 8.33 -7.78 3.99
N LEU A 101 7.07 -8.07 4.30
CA LEU A 101 6.33 -7.61 5.47
C LEU A 101 6.18 -8.76 6.46
N ASN A 102 6.58 -8.55 7.70
CA ASN A 102 6.34 -9.49 8.80
C ASN A 102 5.53 -8.83 9.92
N PHE A 103 4.90 -9.68 10.73
CA PHE A 103 4.06 -9.30 11.85
C PHE A 103 4.76 -9.53 13.20
N TYR A 104 6.09 -9.58 13.22
CA TYR A 104 6.82 -9.64 14.49
C TYR A 104 6.59 -8.35 15.28
N ASP A 105 6.29 -8.44 16.57
CA ASP A 105 6.03 -7.29 17.44
C ASP A 105 4.91 -6.35 16.91
N THR A 106 3.90 -6.93 16.26
CA THR A 106 2.67 -6.18 15.94
C THR A 106 1.70 -6.22 17.10
N PRO A 107 0.97 -5.12 17.37
CA PRO A 107 -0.12 -5.15 18.34
C PRO A 107 -1.25 -6.08 17.87
N ASP A 108 -2.02 -6.58 18.84
CA ASP A 108 -3.21 -7.43 18.65
C ASP A 108 -4.45 -6.66 18.14
N ARG A 109 -4.34 -5.33 18.07
CA ARG A 109 -5.37 -4.41 17.58
C ARG A 109 -4.72 -3.15 17.05
N TYR A 110 -5.47 -2.37 16.28
CA TYR A 110 -5.00 -1.07 15.84
C TYR A 110 -4.80 -0.11 17.02
N VAL A 111 -3.65 0.57 17.04
CA VAL A 111 -3.29 1.60 18.02
C VAL A 111 -2.91 2.86 17.26
N ALA A 112 -3.79 3.86 17.25
CA ALA A 112 -3.65 5.07 16.42
C ALA A 112 -2.58 6.04 16.95
N GLU A 113 -2.29 6.00 18.25
CA GLU A 113 -1.35 6.90 18.91
C GLU A 113 0.11 6.61 18.55
N ASN A 114 0.43 5.33 18.33
CA ASN A 114 1.75 4.88 17.93
C ASN A 114 1.65 3.69 16.95
N PRO A 115 1.20 3.94 15.72
CA PRO A 115 0.99 2.88 14.76
C PRO A 115 2.34 2.29 14.35
N LYS A 116 2.43 0.96 14.25
CA LYS A 116 3.58 0.30 13.64
C LYS A 116 3.68 0.71 12.17
N ARG A 117 4.88 1.08 11.74
CA ARG A 117 5.17 1.55 10.38
C ARG A 117 6.27 0.73 9.74
N LEU A 118 6.19 0.59 8.42
CA LEU A 118 7.25 0.01 7.59
C LEU A 118 7.33 0.79 6.28
N SER A 119 8.55 0.97 5.77
CA SER A 119 8.81 1.76 4.58
C SER A 119 9.72 1.02 3.61
N PHE A 120 9.43 1.13 2.32
CA PHE A 120 10.22 0.53 1.24
C PHE A 120 10.61 1.59 0.23
N LEU A 121 11.90 1.68 -0.10
CA LEU A 121 12.37 2.53 -1.19
C LEU A 121 11.91 1.96 -2.53
N LEU A 122 11.33 2.82 -3.37
CA LEU A 122 10.78 2.41 -4.66
C LEU A 122 11.75 2.61 -5.82
N ASP A 123 12.80 3.42 -5.66
CA ASP A 123 13.68 3.87 -6.75
C ASP A 123 14.18 2.72 -7.64
N GLN A 124 14.71 1.66 -7.04
CA GLN A 124 15.22 0.51 -7.78
C GLN A 124 14.10 -0.32 -8.44
N ALA A 125 12.95 -0.46 -7.79
CA ALA A 125 11.81 -1.17 -8.37
C ALA A 125 11.21 -0.39 -9.55
N LEU A 126 11.12 0.93 -9.45
CA LEU A 126 10.63 1.80 -10.53
C LEU A 126 11.53 1.76 -11.76
N VAL A 127 12.85 1.74 -11.59
CA VAL A 127 13.79 1.54 -12.71
C VAL A 127 13.54 0.18 -13.37
N ARG A 128 13.52 -0.91 -12.59
CA ARG A 128 13.29 -2.26 -13.12
C ARG A 128 11.96 -2.40 -13.84
N LEU A 129 10.88 -1.86 -13.26
CA LEU A 129 9.54 -1.91 -13.86
C LEU A 129 9.45 -1.06 -15.14
N ARG A 130 10.15 0.08 -15.20
CA ARG A 130 10.23 0.90 -16.40
C ARG A 130 10.96 0.18 -17.53
N ASP A 131 12.11 -0.42 -17.23
CA ASP A 131 12.89 -1.18 -18.20
C ASP A 131 12.11 -2.41 -18.70
N ALA A 132 11.27 -3.00 -17.85
CA ALA A 132 10.37 -4.09 -18.21
C ALA A 132 9.06 -3.64 -18.90
N GLY A 133 8.81 -2.33 -19.05
CA GLY A 133 7.56 -1.80 -19.61
C GLY A 133 6.31 -2.16 -18.80
N ARG A 134 6.44 -2.34 -17.48
CA ARG A 134 5.40 -2.88 -16.58
C ARG A 134 4.76 -1.87 -15.64
N LEU A 135 5.20 -0.60 -15.62
CA LEU A 135 4.58 0.42 -14.78
C LEU A 135 3.13 0.69 -15.23
N THR A 136 2.16 0.53 -14.32
CA THR A 136 0.75 0.78 -14.60
C THR A 136 0.27 2.11 -14.03
N GLN A 137 -0.85 2.61 -14.56
CA GLN A 137 -1.56 3.78 -14.03
C GLN A 137 -3.06 3.47 -14.00
N PRO A 138 -3.68 3.38 -12.81
CA PRO A 138 -3.08 3.46 -11.48
C PRO A 138 -2.11 2.29 -11.18
N PRO A 139 -1.12 2.47 -10.28
CA PRO A 139 -0.26 1.40 -9.84
C PRO A 139 -1.01 0.44 -8.90
N THR A 140 -0.52 -0.79 -8.82
CA THR A 140 -1.07 -1.84 -7.96
C THR A 140 -0.02 -2.35 -6.97
N LEU A 141 -0.41 -2.52 -5.72
CA LEU A 141 0.41 -3.18 -4.71
C LEU A 141 -0.13 -4.58 -4.46
N THR A 142 0.74 -5.58 -4.49
CA THR A 142 0.37 -6.98 -4.28
C THR A 142 1.15 -7.57 -3.11
N PHE A 143 0.42 -8.18 -2.19
CA PHE A 143 0.92 -8.96 -1.07
C PHE A 143 0.70 -10.44 -1.36
N ILE A 144 1.73 -11.26 -1.17
CA ILE A 144 1.64 -12.71 -1.34
C ILE A 144 2.34 -13.37 -0.14
N PRO A 145 1.67 -14.24 0.61
CA PRO A 145 2.32 -14.91 1.74
C PRO A 145 3.46 -15.80 1.24
N VAL A 146 4.60 -15.81 1.94
CA VAL A 146 5.81 -16.56 1.53
C VAL A 146 5.60 -18.06 1.45
N ARG A 147 4.56 -18.55 2.14
CA ARG A 147 4.01 -19.90 2.08
C ARG A 147 2.51 -19.79 2.37
N PRO A 148 1.67 -20.76 1.99
CA PRO A 148 0.25 -20.72 2.31
C PRO A 148 0.01 -20.49 3.81
N GLU A 149 -0.87 -19.54 4.13
CA GLU A 149 -1.23 -19.22 5.51
C GLU A 149 -2.54 -19.89 5.91
N GLU A 150 -2.69 -20.24 7.18
CA GLU A 150 -3.97 -20.74 7.68
C GLU A 150 -4.96 -19.57 7.86
N PRO A 151 -6.26 -19.78 7.65
CA PRO A 151 -7.26 -18.75 7.92
C PRO A 151 -7.30 -18.37 9.41
N GLY A 152 -7.66 -17.12 9.72
CA GLY A 152 -8.02 -16.70 11.09
C GLY A 152 -7.11 -15.63 11.72
N TYR A 153 -5.91 -15.39 11.19
CA TYR A 153 -4.98 -14.39 11.73
C TYR A 153 -5.39 -12.93 11.45
N SER A 154 -6.21 -12.71 10.41
CA SER A 154 -6.69 -11.40 9.94
C SER A 154 -5.67 -10.25 10.03
N PRO A 155 -4.45 -10.42 9.49
CA PRO A 155 -3.46 -9.35 9.44
C PRO A 155 -3.95 -8.15 8.64
N ARG A 156 -3.67 -6.96 9.14
CA ARG A 156 -4.18 -5.70 8.59
C ARG A 156 -3.12 -4.63 8.47
N VAL A 157 -3.30 -3.80 7.44
CA VAL A 157 -2.55 -2.56 7.21
C VAL A 157 -3.57 -1.44 7.06
N GLU A 158 -3.61 -0.51 8.01
CA GLU A 158 -4.61 0.55 8.03
C GLU A 158 -4.39 1.61 6.95
N HIS A 159 -3.12 1.94 6.67
CA HIS A 159 -2.77 2.96 5.70
C HIS A 159 -1.62 2.50 4.81
N ILE A 160 -1.80 2.72 3.51
CA ILE A 160 -0.81 2.43 2.47
C ILE A 160 -0.70 3.68 1.61
N SER A 161 0.50 4.21 1.46
CA SER A 161 0.74 5.37 0.61
C SER A 161 2.08 5.31 -0.10
N ILE A 162 2.16 5.96 -1.26
CA ILE A 162 3.42 6.33 -1.88
C ILE A 162 3.63 7.81 -1.61
N ILE A 163 4.73 8.11 -0.94
CA ILE A 163 5.11 9.48 -0.58
C ILE A 163 6.44 9.84 -1.22
N MET A 164 6.61 11.12 -1.50
CA MET A 164 7.91 11.73 -1.73
C MET A 164 8.55 12.04 -0.38
N THR A 165 9.84 11.76 -0.23
CA THR A 165 10.58 12.23 0.95
C THR A 165 11.35 13.49 0.58
N SER A 166 11.17 14.56 1.35
CA SER A 166 12.06 15.72 1.30
C SER A 166 13.41 15.36 1.93
N ASP A 167 14.50 15.80 1.29
CA ASP A 167 15.87 15.75 1.85
C ASP A 167 16.04 16.76 2.99
#